data_AF-A0A0K3BM37-F1
#
_entry.id   AF-A0A0K3BM37-F1
#
_cell.length_a   1.000
_cell.length_b   1.000
_cell.length_c   1.000
_cell.angle_alpha   90.00
_cell.angle_beta   90.00
_cell.angle_gamma   90.00
#
_symmetry.space_group_name_H-M   'P 1'
#
loop_
_entity.id
_entity.type
_entity.pdbx_description
1 polymer ?
#
loop_
_entity_poly.entity_id
_entity_poly.type
_entity_poly.pdbx_seq_one_letter_code
_entity_poly.pdbx_strand_id
1 'polypeptide(L)'
;MIFTVMGSRRELSAAGIPLPAMQGVPFPMSLKRKLSVTAAAAGIAPVLLAVLPAGQASAHGYISTPGSRQAQCARGTVSCGSIKFEPQSVEGPKGLNSCNGGLSQFAELNDDSKPWKPTSVSGGSVAFTWTFTARHKTSNYQYFLNGKKISEVDAGGQAPGAVETHQVNLGGATGRQKLLAVWNIADTPMAFYSCVDLQIGGGGSNPPSTQQPTPTQTSSPKPTTSAPKPTTSTQQQPPAAATDWKPDTYYPLGAEVTYQGTRYRIIQRHTSLTGWEPTATPALWQKL
;
A
#
# COMPACT_ATOMS: atom_id res chain seq x y z
N MET A 1 2.79 -56.17 44.92
CA MET A 1 2.51 -56.80 43.62
C MET A 1 3.64 -56.44 42.68
N ILE A 2 4.47 -57.44 42.40
CA ILE A 2 5.59 -57.46 41.46
C ILE A 2 5.01 -57.84 40.09
N PHE A 3 5.50 -57.27 38.97
CA PHE A 3 5.95 -58.05 37.81
C PHE A 3 6.63 -57.17 36.74
N THR A 4 7.92 -57.48 36.54
CA THR A 4 8.82 -57.15 35.43
C THR A 4 8.51 -58.03 34.22
N VAL A 5 8.61 -57.48 32.99
CA VAL A 5 8.86 -58.22 31.72
C VAL A 5 9.58 -57.23 30.80
N MET A 6 10.92 -57.25 30.59
CA MET A 6 11.81 -58.18 29.86
C MET A 6 11.43 -58.41 28.39
N GLY A 7 12.36 -58.12 27.49
CA GLY A 7 12.10 -57.93 26.06
C GLY A 7 12.30 -59.17 25.18
N SER A 8 12.21 -58.99 23.86
CA SER A 8 12.90 -59.84 22.87
C SER A 8 12.82 -59.23 21.45
N ARG A 9 13.97 -59.11 20.80
CA ARG A 9 14.14 -58.82 19.36
C ARG A 9 14.07 -60.11 18.56
N ARG A 10 13.38 -60.12 17.41
CA ARG A 10 13.59 -60.94 16.19
C ARG A 10 12.78 -60.32 15.04
N GLU A 11 13.04 -60.46 13.75
CA GLU A 11 14.20 -60.65 12.87
C GLU A 11 13.67 -60.34 11.45
N LEU A 12 14.57 -59.98 10.53
CA LEU A 12 14.28 -59.66 9.13
C LEU A 12 13.81 -60.89 8.33
N SER A 13 12.98 -60.66 7.31
CA SER A 13 13.09 -61.44 6.07
C SER A 13 12.59 -60.61 4.87
N ALA A 14 13.52 -60.27 3.99
CA ALA A 14 13.28 -59.69 2.67
C ALA A 14 13.55 -60.78 1.62
N ALA A 15 12.57 -61.09 0.78
CA ALA A 15 12.70 -62.07 -0.29
C ALA A 15 13.25 -61.42 -1.56
N GLY A 16 14.25 -62.08 -2.15
CA GLY A 16 15.07 -61.60 -3.26
C GLY A 16 14.55 -61.91 -4.67
N ILE A 17 15.24 -61.26 -5.60
CA ILE A 17 15.14 -61.30 -7.08
C ILE A 17 15.88 -62.53 -7.63
N PRO A 18 15.60 -62.95 -8.88
CA PRO A 18 16.72 -63.09 -9.82
C PRO A 18 16.44 -62.59 -11.25
N LEU A 19 17.46 -61.95 -11.85
CA LEU A 19 17.67 -61.74 -13.29
C LEU A 19 18.31 -62.99 -13.92
N PRO A 20 18.18 -63.18 -15.25
CA PRO A 20 19.34 -63.03 -16.17
C PRO A 20 18.91 -62.46 -17.56
N ALA A 21 19.71 -62.11 -18.57
CA ALA A 21 21.15 -61.99 -18.84
C ALA A 21 21.34 -61.08 -20.08
N MET A 22 22.55 -60.53 -20.25
CA MET A 22 22.99 -59.64 -21.33
C MET A 22 23.58 -60.37 -22.54
N GLN A 23 23.40 -59.84 -23.77
CA GLN A 23 24.31 -59.89 -24.95
C GLN A 23 23.88 -58.74 -25.90
N GLY A 24 24.66 -57.92 -26.61
CA GLY A 24 26.09 -57.75 -26.87
C GLY A 24 26.32 -56.48 -27.74
N VAL A 25 27.55 -55.96 -27.72
CA VAL A 25 28.18 -54.79 -28.41
C VAL A 25 28.40 -55.06 -29.94
N PRO A 26 28.97 -54.21 -30.85
CA PRO A 26 29.41 -52.77 -30.84
C PRO A 26 29.12 -51.91 -32.13
N PHE A 27 29.59 -50.64 -32.10
CA PHE A 27 29.69 -49.55 -33.13
C PHE A 27 30.33 -49.95 -34.50
N PRO A 28 30.15 -49.21 -35.66
CA PRO A 28 30.53 -47.78 -35.83
C PRO A 28 29.84 -46.89 -36.92
N MET A 29 30.08 -45.57 -36.77
CA MET A 29 30.26 -44.48 -37.76
C MET A 29 29.55 -44.50 -39.15
N SER A 30 28.81 -43.43 -39.48
CA SER A 30 29.12 -42.48 -40.57
C SER A 30 27.88 -41.83 -41.23
N LEU A 31 28.09 -40.55 -41.55
CA LEU A 31 27.22 -39.48 -42.02
C LEU A 31 26.55 -39.75 -43.39
N LYS A 32 25.22 -39.54 -43.52
CA LYS A 32 24.61 -39.05 -44.77
C LYS A 32 23.46 -38.06 -44.51
N ARG A 33 23.75 -36.82 -44.88
CA ARG A 33 22.87 -35.67 -45.05
C ARG A 33 21.72 -36.02 -46.02
N LYS A 34 20.47 -35.88 -45.60
CA LYS A 34 19.32 -35.65 -46.50
C LYS A 34 18.41 -34.61 -45.86
N LEU A 35 18.37 -33.43 -46.50
CA LEU A 35 17.30 -32.47 -46.30
C LEU A 35 16.00 -33.11 -46.76
N SER A 36 15.00 -33.13 -45.88
CA SER A 36 13.60 -33.23 -46.27
C SER A 36 12.84 -32.18 -45.48
N VAL A 37 12.69 -31.01 -46.09
CA VAL A 37 11.75 -29.98 -45.69
C VAL A 37 10.36 -30.51 -46.03
N THR A 38 9.62 -30.99 -45.05
CA THR A 38 8.16 -31.13 -45.15
C THR A 38 7.54 -30.12 -44.19
N ALA A 39 7.05 -29.03 -44.79
CA ALA A 39 6.26 -28.02 -44.13
C ALA A 39 4.96 -28.64 -43.59
N ALA A 40 4.84 -28.72 -42.27
CA ALA A 40 3.56 -28.74 -41.57
C ALA A 40 3.48 -27.44 -40.77
N ALA A 41 3.04 -26.37 -41.42
CA ALA A 41 2.71 -25.11 -40.77
C ALA A 41 1.42 -25.29 -39.97
N ALA A 42 1.51 -25.89 -38.78
CA ALA A 42 0.51 -25.74 -37.74
C ALA A 42 0.79 -24.41 -37.04
N GLY A 43 -0.03 -23.40 -37.33
CA GLY A 43 0.14 -22.04 -36.84
C GLY A 43 0.21 -21.97 -35.31
N ILE A 44 1.39 -21.59 -34.81
CA ILE A 44 1.54 -21.11 -33.44
C ILE A 44 1.01 -19.67 -33.48
N ALA A 45 -0.24 -19.46 -33.08
CA ALA A 45 -0.73 -18.12 -32.82
C ALA A 45 0.14 -17.50 -31.71
N PRO A 46 0.82 -16.36 -31.93
CA PRO A 46 1.48 -15.68 -30.84
C PRO A 46 0.39 -15.18 -29.89
N VAL A 47 0.29 -15.79 -28.71
CA VAL A 47 -0.48 -15.22 -27.61
C VAL A 47 0.27 -13.94 -27.18
N LEU A 48 -0.06 -12.83 -27.83
CA LEU A 48 0.29 -11.50 -27.36
C LEU A 48 -0.47 -11.26 -26.06
N LEU A 49 0.13 -11.65 -24.92
CA LEU A 49 -0.29 -11.12 -23.62
C LEU A 49 -0.03 -9.62 -23.64
N ALA A 50 -1.06 -8.84 -23.93
CA ALA A 50 -1.04 -7.41 -23.69
C ALA A 50 -0.92 -7.22 -22.16
N VAL A 51 0.29 -6.92 -21.69
CA VAL A 51 0.51 -6.47 -20.32
C VAL A 51 -0.10 -5.08 -20.22
N LEU A 52 -1.38 -5.02 -19.84
CA LEU A 52 -2.01 -3.75 -19.48
C LEU A 52 -1.25 -3.20 -18.26
N PRO A 53 -0.80 -1.94 -18.29
CA PRO A 53 -0.21 -1.33 -17.11
C PRO A 53 -1.21 -1.41 -15.95
N ALA A 54 -0.75 -1.82 -14.78
CA ALA A 54 -1.56 -1.82 -13.57
C ALA A 54 -2.15 -0.42 -13.38
N GLY A 55 -3.48 -0.32 -13.39
CA GLY A 55 -4.17 0.93 -13.13
C GLY A 55 -3.74 1.47 -11.77
N GLN A 56 -3.22 2.69 -11.74
CA GLN A 56 -2.99 3.42 -10.50
C GLN A 56 -4.35 3.56 -9.81
N ALA A 57 -4.43 3.24 -8.52
CA ALA A 57 -5.67 3.50 -7.79
C ALA A 57 -5.72 5.00 -7.50
N SER A 58 -6.77 5.70 -7.94
CA SER A 58 -7.01 7.05 -7.43
C SER A 58 -7.64 6.99 -6.03
N ALA A 59 -7.00 6.26 -5.12
CA ALA A 59 -7.34 6.13 -3.71
C ALA A 59 -6.32 6.94 -2.90
N HIS A 60 -6.71 7.57 -1.81
CA HIS A 60 -5.77 8.36 -1.01
C HIS A 60 -6.23 8.41 0.45
N GLY A 61 -5.33 8.05 1.37
CA GLY A 61 -5.63 8.01 2.79
C GLY A 61 -4.45 7.61 3.68
N TYR A 62 -4.57 7.90 4.96
CA TYR A 62 -3.55 7.61 5.98
C TYR A 62 -4.18 7.52 7.37
N ILE A 63 -3.48 6.93 8.35
CA ILE A 63 -3.91 6.97 9.75
C ILE A 63 -3.60 8.34 10.33
N SER A 64 -4.65 9.08 10.69
CA SER A 64 -4.54 10.40 11.31
C SER A 64 -4.44 10.34 12.83
N THR A 65 -5.01 9.29 13.46
CA THR A 65 -4.97 9.08 14.93
C THR A 65 -4.89 7.59 15.28
N PRO A 66 -3.98 7.15 16.16
CA PRO A 66 -2.79 7.86 16.60
C PRO A 66 -1.93 8.30 15.40
N GLY A 67 -1.20 9.41 15.54
CA GLY A 67 -0.50 10.02 14.41
C GLY A 67 0.53 9.06 13.80
N SER A 68 0.25 8.60 12.57
CA SER A 68 1.20 7.83 11.76
C SER A 68 2.47 8.64 11.45
N ARG A 69 3.51 7.97 10.97
CA ARG A 69 4.78 8.62 10.57
C ARG A 69 4.54 9.72 9.54
N GLN A 70 3.78 9.44 8.48
CA GLN A 70 3.43 10.47 7.49
C GLN A 70 2.55 11.59 8.08
N ALA A 71 1.69 11.31 9.06
CA ALA A 71 0.91 12.36 9.75
C ALA A 71 1.82 13.24 10.64
N GLN A 72 2.83 12.66 11.31
CA GLN A 72 3.83 13.41 12.06
C GLN A 72 4.67 14.31 11.15
N CYS A 73 5.02 13.83 9.96
CA CYS A 73 5.66 14.62 8.92
C CYS A 73 4.79 15.82 8.51
N ALA A 74 3.52 15.57 8.16
CA ALA A 74 2.60 16.60 7.72
C ALA A 74 2.30 17.67 8.80
N ARG A 75 2.33 17.28 10.08
CA ARG A 75 2.20 18.21 11.22
C ARG A 75 3.48 18.92 11.61
N GLY A 76 4.62 18.61 10.97
CA GLY A 76 5.94 19.15 11.34
C GLY A 76 6.47 18.64 12.68
N THR A 77 5.88 17.60 13.27
CA THR A 77 6.35 16.98 14.52
C THR A 77 7.70 16.27 14.33
N VAL A 78 7.90 15.70 13.14
CA VAL A 78 9.17 15.11 12.71
C VAL A 78 9.54 15.77 11.38
N SER A 79 10.79 16.18 11.23
CA SER A 79 11.29 16.75 9.98
C SER A 79 11.34 15.67 8.89
N CYS A 80 10.65 15.91 7.78
CA CYS A 80 10.56 14.99 6.65
C CYS A 80 10.70 15.73 5.31
N GLY A 81 10.89 14.96 4.24
CA GLY A 81 10.94 15.43 2.86
C GLY A 81 9.55 15.71 2.30
N SER A 82 9.28 15.24 1.08
CA SER A 82 8.04 15.50 0.34
C SER A 82 6.79 14.97 1.01
N ILE A 83 6.88 13.86 1.75
CA ILE A 83 5.71 13.19 2.35
C ILE A 83 4.89 14.10 3.29
N LYS A 84 5.48 15.17 3.83
CA LYS A 84 4.75 16.14 4.65
C LYS A 84 3.63 16.87 3.88
N PHE A 85 3.74 16.95 2.55
CA PHE A 85 2.79 17.64 1.69
C PHE A 85 1.65 16.72 1.23
N GLU A 86 1.88 15.41 1.24
CA GLU A 86 0.96 14.40 0.70
C GLU A 86 0.90 13.13 1.58
N PRO A 87 0.60 13.25 2.89
CA PRO A 87 0.59 12.09 3.80
C PRO A 87 -0.34 10.96 3.35
N GLN A 88 -1.37 11.29 2.57
CA GLN A 88 -2.34 10.37 1.98
C GLN A 88 -1.81 9.48 0.84
N SER A 89 -0.57 9.67 0.38
CA SER A 89 -0.09 9.18 -0.93
C SER A 89 0.92 8.04 -0.85
N VAL A 90 1.02 7.34 0.28
CA VAL A 90 1.93 6.19 0.44
C VAL A 90 1.33 4.93 -0.21
N GLU A 91 1.21 4.96 -1.53
CA GLU A 91 0.66 3.88 -2.37
C GLU A 91 1.76 2.92 -2.85
N GLY A 92 1.52 1.61 -2.73
CA GLY A 92 2.43 0.59 -3.23
C GLY A 92 1.70 -0.69 -3.64
N PRO A 93 2.36 -1.63 -4.35
CA PRO A 93 1.78 -2.94 -4.64
C PRO A 93 1.39 -3.67 -3.36
N LYS A 94 0.25 -4.37 -3.36
CA LYS A 94 -0.20 -5.20 -2.23
C LYS A 94 0.86 -6.18 -1.76
N GLY A 95 0.85 -6.49 -0.46
CA GLY A 95 1.71 -7.52 0.15
C GLY A 95 3.06 -7.02 0.67
N LEU A 96 3.40 -5.75 0.50
CA LEU A 96 4.58 -5.16 1.13
C LEU A 96 4.44 -5.08 2.65
N ASN A 97 5.58 -5.01 3.35
CA ASN A 97 5.68 -4.86 4.80
C ASN A 97 6.51 -3.63 5.21
N SER A 98 6.65 -2.66 4.30
CA SER A 98 7.41 -1.42 4.52
C SER A 98 6.50 -0.24 4.81
N CYS A 99 6.97 0.70 5.65
CA CYS A 99 6.23 1.90 6.01
C CYS A 99 6.10 2.89 4.84
N ASN A 100 7.01 2.85 3.88
CA ASN A 100 7.03 3.72 2.71
C ASN A 100 6.29 3.17 1.48
N GLY A 101 5.65 2.00 1.57
CA GLY A 101 4.99 1.37 0.42
C GLY A 101 5.92 1.06 -0.75
N GLY A 102 7.24 0.96 -0.52
CA GLY A 102 8.23 0.74 -1.58
C GLY A 102 8.63 2.01 -2.35
N LEU A 103 8.11 3.18 -1.95
CA LEU A 103 8.40 4.46 -2.61
C LEU A 103 9.72 5.06 -2.08
N SER A 104 10.72 5.19 -2.95
CA SER A 104 12.04 5.72 -2.57
C SER A 104 11.99 7.19 -2.17
N GLN A 105 11.07 7.97 -2.73
CA GLN A 105 10.85 9.36 -2.36
C GLN A 105 10.30 9.53 -0.93
N PHE A 106 9.77 8.46 -0.32
CA PHE A 106 9.28 8.45 1.07
C PHE A 106 10.13 7.52 1.95
N ALA A 107 11.38 7.25 1.56
CA ALA A 107 12.27 6.32 2.26
C ALA A 107 12.44 6.68 3.75
N GLU A 108 12.27 7.96 4.13
CA GLU A 108 12.30 8.38 5.52
C GLU A 108 11.29 7.66 6.42
N LEU A 109 10.16 7.18 5.87
CA LEU A 109 9.15 6.49 6.66
C LEU A 109 9.64 5.13 7.19
N ASN A 110 10.64 4.53 6.54
CA ASN A 110 11.29 3.31 7.01
C ASN A 110 12.44 3.57 7.99
N ASP A 111 12.91 4.81 8.11
CA ASP A 111 14.07 5.17 8.93
C ASP A 111 13.66 5.22 10.41
N ASP A 112 13.97 4.15 11.14
CA ASP A 112 13.69 4.02 12.57
C ASP A 112 14.61 4.89 13.45
N SER A 113 15.67 5.49 12.89
CA SER A 113 16.54 6.42 13.63
C SER A 113 15.94 7.81 13.77
N LYS A 114 14.92 8.15 12.98
CA LYS A 114 14.20 9.42 13.10
C LYS A 114 13.50 9.54 14.46
N PRO A 115 13.32 10.77 14.97
CA PRO A 115 12.75 11.02 16.29
C PRO A 115 11.21 10.87 16.30
N TRP A 116 10.68 9.78 15.75
CA TRP A 116 9.25 9.45 15.76
C TRP A 116 8.70 9.49 17.19
N LYS A 117 7.59 10.20 17.37
CA LYS A 117 6.92 10.35 18.66
C LYS A 117 5.92 9.21 18.82
N PRO A 118 6.21 8.20 19.67
CA PRO A 118 5.26 7.13 19.90
C PRO A 118 4.05 7.65 20.67
N THR A 119 2.87 7.14 20.35
CA THR A 119 1.67 7.43 21.14
C THR A 119 1.58 6.47 22.32
N SER A 120 1.48 7.00 23.53
CA SER A 120 1.29 6.20 24.75
C SER A 120 -0.11 5.57 24.77
N VAL A 121 -0.16 4.26 24.98
CA VAL A 121 -1.41 3.51 25.07
C VAL A 121 -1.38 2.64 26.33
N SER A 122 -2.39 2.81 27.18
CA SER A 122 -2.49 2.15 28.49
C SER A 122 -3.34 0.87 28.48
N GLY A 123 -4.02 0.59 27.37
CA GLY A 123 -4.89 -0.58 27.19
C GLY A 123 -4.37 -1.58 26.17
N GLY A 124 -5.00 -2.76 26.13
CA GLY A 124 -4.70 -3.82 25.17
C GLY A 124 -5.26 -3.58 23.76
N SER A 125 -6.03 -2.52 23.55
CA SER A 125 -6.61 -2.15 22.24
C SER A 125 -6.42 -0.67 21.94
N VAL A 126 -6.31 -0.34 20.65
CA VAL A 126 -6.13 1.03 20.15
C VAL A 126 -7.14 1.30 19.04
N ALA A 127 -7.71 2.50 19.06
CA ALA A 127 -8.59 3.01 18.02
C ALA A 127 -7.77 3.68 16.91
N PHE A 128 -7.61 3.03 15.77
CA PHE A 128 -6.93 3.60 14.60
C PHE A 128 -7.95 4.28 13.69
N THR A 129 -7.79 5.59 13.53
CA THR A 129 -8.61 6.45 12.68
C THR A 129 -7.91 6.71 11.35
N TRP A 130 -8.53 6.28 10.27
CA TRP A 130 -8.14 6.62 8.90
C TRP A 130 -8.83 7.89 8.44
N THR A 131 -8.12 8.71 7.66
CA THR A 131 -8.67 9.84 6.94
C THR A 131 -8.44 9.63 5.44
N PHE A 132 -9.51 9.74 4.64
CA PHE A 132 -9.49 9.49 3.21
C PHE A 132 -9.76 10.77 2.42
N THR A 133 -8.83 11.17 1.57
CA THR A 133 -8.99 12.31 0.65
C THR A 133 -9.54 11.88 -0.70
N ALA A 134 -9.34 10.61 -1.08
CA ALA A 134 -10.01 9.96 -2.20
C ALA A 134 -10.48 8.56 -1.79
N ARG A 135 -11.81 8.37 -1.70
CA ARG A 135 -12.45 7.13 -1.26
C ARG A 135 -12.53 6.14 -2.43
N HIS A 136 -12.06 4.92 -2.21
CA HIS A 136 -12.01 3.87 -3.24
C HIS A 136 -12.62 2.58 -2.72
N LYS A 137 -13.12 1.72 -3.61
CA LYS A 137 -13.59 0.38 -3.23
C LYS A 137 -12.48 -0.34 -2.47
N THR A 138 -12.81 -0.88 -1.31
CA THR A 138 -11.82 -1.42 -0.37
C THR A 138 -12.05 -2.91 -0.15
N SER A 139 -11.00 -3.71 -0.29
CA SER A 139 -11.05 -5.12 0.11
C SER A 139 -11.10 -5.23 1.62
N ASN A 140 -10.04 -4.76 2.28
CA ASN A 140 -9.90 -4.86 3.72
C ASN A 140 -8.83 -3.88 4.23
N TYR A 141 -8.74 -3.81 5.55
CA TYR A 141 -7.65 -3.17 6.27
C TYR A 141 -6.92 -4.23 7.09
N GLN A 142 -5.60 -4.28 7.02
CA GLN A 142 -4.79 -5.23 7.78
C GLN A 142 -3.85 -4.49 8.72
N TYR A 143 -3.71 -5.01 9.94
CA TYR A 143 -2.87 -4.45 10.97
C TYR A 143 -1.81 -5.46 11.37
N PHE A 144 -0.56 -5.02 11.37
CA PHE A 144 0.60 -5.83 11.67
C PHE A 144 1.39 -5.21 12.82
N LEU A 145 1.83 -6.05 13.74
CA LEU A 145 2.78 -5.69 14.79
C LEU A 145 4.01 -6.55 14.61
N ASN A 146 5.18 -5.93 14.45
CA ASN A 146 6.45 -6.64 14.20
C ASN A 146 6.35 -7.67 13.05
N GLY A 147 5.67 -7.32 11.96
CA GLY A 147 5.47 -8.18 10.79
C GLY A 147 4.41 -9.26 10.93
N LYS A 148 3.82 -9.47 12.12
CA LYS A 148 2.72 -10.42 12.33
C LYS A 148 1.37 -9.72 12.21
N LYS A 149 0.46 -10.25 11.38
CA LYS A 149 -0.92 -9.76 11.30
C LYS A 149 -1.63 -10.02 12.62
N ILE A 150 -2.14 -8.96 13.25
CA ILE A 150 -2.86 -9.01 14.54
C ILE A 150 -4.36 -8.75 14.39
N SER A 151 -4.78 -8.09 13.30
CA SER A 151 -6.18 -7.77 13.03
C SER A 151 -6.40 -7.56 11.54
N GLU A 152 -7.63 -7.82 11.10
CA GLU A 152 -8.12 -7.52 9.75
C GLU A 152 -9.57 -7.02 9.87
N VAL A 153 -9.91 -5.99 9.10
CA VAL A 153 -11.27 -5.46 8.96
C VAL A 153 -11.68 -5.64 7.51
N ASP A 154 -12.63 -6.52 7.25
CA ASP A 154 -13.20 -6.70 5.91
C ASP A 154 -14.11 -5.52 5.55
N ALA A 155 -13.92 -4.96 4.36
CA ALA A 155 -14.73 -3.85 3.85
C ALA A 155 -15.69 -4.29 2.73
N GLY A 156 -15.66 -5.57 2.32
CA GLY A 156 -16.64 -6.14 1.41
C GLY A 156 -16.70 -5.48 0.02
N GLY A 157 -15.61 -4.84 -0.42
CA GLY A 157 -15.56 -4.10 -1.69
C GLY A 157 -16.24 -2.73 -1.64
N GLN A 158 -16.70 -2.26 -0.48
CA GLN A 158 -17.33 -0.95 -0.34
C GLN A 158 -16.30 0.18 -0.28
N ALA A 159 -16.68 1.36 -0.75
CA ALA A 159 -15.88 2.56 -0.53
C ALA A 159 -16.10 3.06 0.90
N PRO A 160 -15.04 3.50 1.60
CA PRO A 160 -15.16 3.90 2.99
C PRO A 160 -15.89 5.25 3.15
N GLY A 161 -16.21 5.58 4.40
CA GLY A 161 -16.50 6.96 4.79
C GLY A 161 -15.31 7.90 4.52
N ALA A 162 -15.49 9.22 4.75
CA ALA A 162 -14.35 10.14 4.72
C ALA A 162 -13.37 9.91 5.89
N VAL A 163 -13.91 9.37 6.98
CA VAL A 163 -13.18 8.96 8.19
C VAL A 163 -13.73 7.62 8.63
N GLU A 164 -12.84 6.69 8.99
CA GLU A 164 -13.20 5.39 9.59
C GLU A 164 -12.32 5.11 10.79
N THR A 165 -12.84 4.36 11.77
CA THR A 165 -12.10 4.01 12.98
C THR A 165 -12.20 2.52 13.24
N HIS A 166 -11.05 1.88 13.43
CA HIS A 166 -10.95 0.44 13.70
C HIS A 166 -10.37 0.23 15.11
N GLN A 167 -11.06 -0.59 15.91
CA GLN A 167 -10.54 -1.04 17.20
C GLN A 167 -9.65 -2.26 16.99
N VAL A 168 -8.37 -2.13 17.32
CA VAL A 168 -7.37 -3.19 17.09
C VAL A 168 -6.79 -3.63 18.43
N ASN A 169 -6.96 -4.91 18.75
CA ASN A 169 -6.32 -5.53 19.91
C ASN A 169 -4.84 -5.80 19.59
N LEU A 170 -3.95 -5.31 20.46
CA LEU A 170 -2.50 -5.39 20.31
C LEU A 170 -1.91 -6.75 20.73
N GLY A 171 -2.75 -7.72 21.09
CA GLY A 171 -2.32 -9.09 21.41
C GLY A 171 -1.46 -9.18 22.67
N GLY A 172 -1.63 -8.26 23.63
CA GLY A 172 -0.85 -8.22 24.87
C GLY A 172 0.58 -7.70 24.73
N ALA A 173 0.92 -7.10 23.59
CA ALA A 173 2.22 -6.46 23.40
C ALA A 173 2.47 -5.32 24.42
N THR A 174 3.74 -5.07 24.74
CA THR A 174 4.17 -4.02 25.67
C THR A 174 5.43 -3.32 25.15
N GLY A 175 5.79 -2.19 25.75
CA GLY A 175 6.95 -1.38 25.37
C GLY A 175 6.74 -0.60 24.08
N ARG A 176 7.86 -0.13 23.51
CA ARG A 176 7.86 0.58 22.24
C ARG A 176 7.60 -0.41 21.10
N GLN A 177 6.55 -0.16 20.33
CA GLN A 177 6.16 -1.01 19.21
C GLN A 177 5.94 -0.18 17.94
N LYS A 178 6.14 -0.80 16.78
CA LYS A 178 5.80 -0.23 15.48
C LYS A 178 4.69 -1.07 14.85
N LEU A 179 3.55 -0.42 14.62
CA LEU A 179 2.43 -1.00 13.91
C LEU A 179 2.49 -0.59 12.45
N LEU A 180 2.29 -1.54 11.54
CA LEU A 180 2.01 -1.26 10.13
C LEU A 180 0.52 -1.51 9.87
N ALA A 181 -0.15 -0.52 9.31
CA ALA A 181 -1.50 -0.65 8.79
C ALA A 181 -1.49 -0.60 7.27
N VAL A 182 -2.27 -1.48 6.64
CA VAL A 182 -2.36 -1.64 5.19
C VAL A 182 -3.82 -1.51 4.79
N TRP A 183 -4.14 -0.56 3.91
CA TRP A 183 -5.45 -0.40 3.30
C TRP A 183 -5.41 -1.00 1.89
N ASN A 184 -6.07 -2.13 1.68
CA ASN A 184 -6.07 -2.86 0.41
C ASN A 184 -7.23 -2.41 -0.48
N ILE A 185 -6.93 -1.90 -1.68
CA ILE A 185 -7.94 -1.45 -2.65
C ILE A 185 -8.57 -2.65 -3.35
N ALA A 186 -9.89 -2.67 -3.56
CA ALA A 186 -10.60 -3.85 -4.04
C ALA A 186 -10.34 -4.18 -5.51
N ASP A 187 -10.30 -3.15 -6.35
CA ASP A 187 -10.32 -3.23 -7.81
C ASP A 187 -8.99 -2.83 -8.46
N THR A 188 -7.93 -2.73 -7.67
CA THR A 188 -6.55 -2.51 -8.16
C THR A 188 -5.57 -3.45 -7.47
N PRO A 189 -4.34 -3.62 -7.98
CA PRO A 189 -3.29 -4.37 -7.30
C PRO A 189 -2.60 -3.56 -6.19
N MET A 190 -3.09 -2.37 -5.85
CA MET A 190 -2.41 -1.40 -4.97
C MET A 190 -3.00 -1.39 -3.56
N ALA A 191 -2.20 -0.91 -2.61
CA ALA A 191 -2.54 -0.69 -1.22
C ALA A 191 -1.87 0.57 -0.67
N PHE A 192 -2.39 1.09 0.45
CA PHE A 192 -1.83 2.24 1.15
C PHE A 192 -1.21 1.81 2.49
N TYR A 193 -0.03 2.32 2.79
CA TYR A 193 0.81 1.88 3.90
C TYR A 193 0.96 2.98 4.95
N SER A 194 0.66 2.68 6.22
CA SER A 194 0.75 3.65 7.31
C SER A 194 1.36 3.02 8.56
N CYS A 195 2.55 3.51 8.95
CA CYS A 195 3.21 3.07 10.18
C CYS A 195 2.87 4.00 11.35
N VAL A 196 2.59 3.42 12.51
CA VAL A 196 2.30 4.13 13.76
C VAL A 196 3.25 3.61 14.84
N ASP A 197 4.01 4.52 15.45
CA ASP A 197 4.84 4.21 16.61
C ASP A 197 3.99 4.31 17.89
N LEU A 198 4.06 3.28 18.73
CA LEU A 198 3.28 3.16 19.97
C LEU A 198 4.21 2.92 21.15
N GLN A 199 3.81 3.41 22.31
CA GLN A 199 4.39 3.07 23.60
C GLN A 199 3.31 2.37 24.43
N ILE A 200 3.34 1.04 24.47
CA ILE A 200 2.28 0.21 25.07
C ILE A 200 2.66 -0.18 26.49
N GLY A 201 1.88 0.24 27.48
CA GLY A 201 2.20 -0.01 28.87
C GLY A 201 3.41 0.80 29.38
N GLY A 202 3.38 1.07 30.68
CA GLY A 202 4.27 2.02 31.35
C GLY A 202 3.49 3.23 31.82
N GLY A 203 3.10 3.24 33.09
CA GLY A 203 2.60 4.46 33.73
C GLY A 203 3.74 5.46 33.88
N GLY A 204 3.54 6.69 33.38
CA GLY A 204 4.49 7.80 33.58
C GLY A 204 4.29 8.97 32.61
N SER A 205 3.59 10.00 33.09
CA SER A 205 3.29 11.31 32.48
C SER A 205 2.45 11.33 31.19
N ASN A 206 1.15 11.49 31.38
CA ASN A 206 0.26 12.20 30.45
C ASN A 206 0.88 13.56 30.06
N PRO A 207 1.06 13.89 28.77
CA PRO A 207 0.77 15.24 28.31
C PRO A 207 -0.75 15.46 28.45
N PRO A 208 -1.22 16.70 28.66
CA PRO A 208 -2.64 16.94 28.84
C PRO A 208 -3.40 16.41 27.62
N SER A 209 -4.43 15.62 27.91
CA SER A 209 -5.56 15.43 27.01
C SER A 209 -6.12 16.83 26.71
N THR A 210 -5.67 17.44 25.62
CA THR A 210 -6.55 18.35 24.89
C THR A 210 -7.62 17.46 24.31
N GLN A 211 -8.81 17.52 24.91
CA GLN A 211 -10.01 16.84 24.47
C GLN A 211 -10.11 16.87 22.94
N GLN A 212 -9.97 15.71 22.32
CA GLN A 212 -10.50 15.50 20.98
C GLN A 212 -12.02 15.46 21.11
N PRO A 213 -12.79 16.34 20.46
CA PRO A 213 -14.24 16.34 20.60
C PRO A 213 -14.81 15.00 20.12
N THR A 214 -15.68 14.43 20.95
CA THR A 214 -16.58 13.33 20.60
C THR A 214 -17.32 13.68 19.30
N PRO A 215 -17.37 12.79 18.29
CA PRO A 215 -18.29 12.98 17.19
C PRO A 215 -19.70 12.68 17.71
N THR A 216 -20.40 13.73 18.17
CA THR A 216 -21.85 13.68 18.29
C THR A 216 -22.40 13.51 16.89
N GLN A 217 -23.00 12.36 16.59
CA GLN A 217 -23.85 12.19 15.42
C GLN A 217 -25.01 13.17 15.56
N THR A 218 -24.89 14.32 14.89
CA THR A 218 -25.96 15.31 14.77
C THR A 218 -26.50 15.17 13.36
N SER A 219 -27.77 14.78 13.26
CA SER A 219 -28.54 14.86 12.03
C SER A 219 -28.52 16.32 11.53
N SER A 220 -28.12 16.46 10.27
CA SER A 220 -28.00 17.71 9.54
C SER A 220 -29.30 18.54 9.56
N PRO A 221 -29.28 19.84 9.90
CA PRO A 221 -30.22 20.79 9.34
C PRO A 221 -29.71 21.26 7.98
N LYS A 222 -30.53 21.02 6.96
CA LYS A 222 -30.41 21.55 5.59
C LYS A 222 -30.01 23.03 5.58
N PRO A 223 -28.88 23.42 4.94
CA PRO A 223 -28.61 24.83 4.69
C PRO A 223 -29.57 25.33 3.61
N THR A 224 -30.43 26.26 4.00
CA THR A 224 -31.18 27.12 3.07
C THR A 224 -30.46 28.46 3.06
N THR A 225 -30.42 29.08 1.88
CA THR A 225 -30.15 30.51 1.58
C THR A 225 -28.77 30.84 0.95
N SER A 226 -28.84 31.02 -0.37
CA SER A 226 -28.14 32.02 -1.22
C SER A 226 -26.67 31.85 -1.58
N ALA A 227 -26.41 30.97 -2.55
CA ALA A 227 -25.23 31.07 -3.41
C ALA A 227 -25.32 32.33 -4.32
N PRO A 228 -24.23 33.07 -4.56
CA PRO A 228 -24.17 34.03 -5.66
C PRO A 228 -24.35 33.27 -6.98
N LYS A 229 -25.27 33.77 -7.80
CA LYS A 229 -25.61 33.28 -9.14
C LYS A 229 -24.36 32.93 -9.98
N PRO A 230 -24.27 31.71 -10.56
CA PRO A 230 -23.27 31.41 -11.58
C PRO A 230 -23.57 32.30 -12.79
N THR A 231 -22.65 33.21 -13.11
CA THR A 231 -22.71 33.93 -14.37
C THR A 231 -22.19 33.00 -15.46
N THR A 232 -23.01 32.80 -16.48
CA THR A 232 -22.67 32.08 -17.71
C THR A 232 -21.32 32.53 -18.25
N SER A 233 -20.36 31.62 -18.37
CA SER A 233 -19.20 31.77 -19.25
C SER A 233 -18.93 30.42 -19.91
N THR A 234 -19.33 30.36 -21.17
CA THR A 234 -18.86 29.56 -22.31
C THR A 234 -18.00 28.32 -22.03
N GLN A 235 -18.42 27.19 -22.61
CA GLN A 235 -17.53 26.06 -22.95
C GLN A 235 -16.20 26.59 -23.47
N GLN A 236 -15.10 26.28 -22.78
CA GLN A 236 -13.75 26.58 -23.25
C GLN A 236 -13.04 25.26 -23.53
N GLN A 237 -13.00 24.96 -24.83
CA GLN A 237 -11.91 24.35 -25.59
C GLN A 237 -10.64 24.05 -24.77
N PRO A 238 -10.01 22.86 -24.91
CA PRO A 238 -8.77 22.55 -24.20
C PRO A 238 -7.72 23.64 -24.46
N PRO A 239 -7.19 24.33 -23.44
CA PRO A 239 -6.03 25.20 -23.60
C PRO A 239 -4.79 24.43 -23.16
N ALA A 240 -3.79 24.19 -23.98
CA ALA A 240 -2.78 25.13 -24.49
C ALA A 240 -1.43 24.49 -24.10
N ALA A 241 -0.36 24.77 -24.84
CA ALA A 241 0.98 24.25 -24.55
C ALA A 241 1.37 24.42 -23.06
N ALA A 242 2.17 23.49 -22.53
CA ALA A 242 2.59 23.41 -21.13
C ALA A 242 2.95 24.79 -20.54
N THR A 243 2.05 25.35 -19.72
CA THR A 243 2.31 26.58 -18.97
C THR A 243 3.21 26.29 -17.79
N ASP A 244 4.02 27.24 -17.33
CA ASP A 244 4.79 27.03 -16.11
C ASP A 244 3.86 26.71 -14.91
N TRP A 245 4.29 25.78 -14.06
CA TRP A 245 3.59 25.44 -12.82
C TRP A 245 3.51 26.69 -11.92
N LYS A 246 2.37 26.84 -11.25
CA LYS A 246 2.11 27.93 -10.31
C LYS A 246 1.44 27.37 -9.05
N PRO A 247 1.72 27.92 -7.86
CA PRO A 247 0.93 27.64 -6.67
C PRO A 247 -0.48 28.25 -6.80
N ASP A 248 -1.40 27.83 -5.93
CA ASP A 248 -2.78 28.31 -5.81
C ASP A 248 -3.59 28.26 -7.11
N THR A 249 -3.21 27.32 -7.99
CA THR A 249 -3.78 27.18 -9.33
C THR A 249 -4.54 25.87 -9.43
N TYR A 250 -5.82 25.94 -9.79
CA TYR A 250 -6.60 24.75 -10.08
C TYR A 250 -6.13 24.12 -11.39
N TYR A 251 -5.74 22.86 -11.32
CA TYR A 251 -5.33 22.07 -12.47
C TYR A 251 -6.32 20.90 -12.67
N PRO A 252 -7.02 20.83 -13.82
CA PRO A 252 -7.89 19.72 -14.15
C PRO A 252 -7.06 18.49 -14.55
N LEU A 253 -7.60 17.28 -14.38
CA LEU A 253 -6.95 16.03 -14.78
C LEU A 253 -6.42 16.09 -16.22
N GLY A 254 -5.17 15.67 -16.44
CA GLY A 254 -4.54 15.65 -17.76
C GLY A 254 -3.93 16.96 -18.24
N ALA A 255 -4.11 18.09 -17.53
CA ALA A 255 -3.37 19.32 -17.82
C ALA A 255 -1.85 19.10 -17.73
N GLU A 256 -1.09 19.83 -18.55
CA GLU A 256 0.36 19.75 -18.60
C GLU A 256 1.00 21.08 -18.19
N VAL A 257 2.06 21.00 -17.40
CA VAL A 257 2.81 22.15 -16.91
C VAL A 257 4.32 21.95 -17.10
N THR A 258 5.08 23.04 -17.10
CA THR A 258 6.54 23.00 -17.03
C THR A 258 7.00 23.43 -15.62
N TYR A 259 7.89 22.67 -15.00
CA TYR A 259 8.51 23.04 -13.72
C TYR A 259 9.98 22.67 -13.74
N GLN A 260 10.86 23.63 -13.45
CA GLN A 260 12.32 23.46 -13.53
C GLN A 260 12.79 22.86 -14.87
N GLY A 261 12.20 23.32 -15.99
CA GLY A 261 12.54 22.86 -17.34
C GLY A 261 12.06 21.45 -17.69
N THR A 262 11.36 20.76 -16.79
CA THR A 262 10.77 19.44 -17.04
C THR A 262 9.25 19.58 -17.22
N ARG A 263 8.68 18.84 -18.16
CA ARG A 263 7.22 18.77 -18.36
C ARG A 263 6.60 17.75 -17.42
N TYR A 264 5.42 18.08 -16.92
CA TYR A 264 4.61 17.23 -16.07
C TYR A 264 3.18 17.23 -16.54
N ARG A 265 2.51 16.08 -16.44
CA ARG A 265 1.06 15.93 -16.58
C ARG A 265 0.46 15.73 -15.22
N ILE A 266 -0.63 16.43 -14.91
CA ILE A 266 -1.39 16.18 -13.70
C ILE A 266 -2.16 14.86 -13.81
N ILE A 267 -2.06 14.02 -12.78
CA ILE A 267 -2.74 12.73 -12.68
C ILE A 267 -3.87 12.73 -11.64
N GLN A 268 -3.97 13.79 -10.84
CA GLN A 268 -5.09 14.03 -9.93
C GLN A 268 -5.46 15.50 -9.92
N ARG A 269 -6.74 15.82 -10.20
CA ARG A 269 -7.22 17.21 -10.14
C ARG A 269 -7.00 17.79 -8.74
N HIS A 270 -6.43 18.97 -8.65
CA HIS A 270 -6.22 19.67 -7.39
C HIS A 270 -6.02 21.16 -7.63
N THR A 271 -6.14 21.97 -6.58
CA THR A 271 -5.56 23.31 -6.55
C THR A 271 -4.16 23.16 -5.98
N SER A 272 -3.13 23.54 -6.75
CA SER A 272 -1.75 23.49 -6.29
C SER A 272 -1.55 24.38 -5.07
N LEU A 273 -0.58 24.02 -4.23
CA LEU A 273 -0.15 24.82 -3.09
C LEU A 273 1.36 24.99 -3.15
N THR A 274 1.88 25.99 -2.44
CA THR A 274 3.32 26.08 -2.20
C THR A 274 3.79 24.81 -1.47
N GLY A 275 4.83 24.14 -1.96
CA GLY A 275 5.25 22.82 -1.50
C GLY A 275 4.63 21.62 -2.25
N TRP A 276 3.65 21.85 -3.13
CA TRP A 276 3.05 20.83 -4.01
C TRP A 276 3.60 20.93 -5.44
N GLU A 277 4.88 21.30 -5.55
CA GLU A 277 5.54 21.36 -6.84
C GLU A 277 5.59 19.97 -7.49
N PRO A 278 5.65 19.87 -8.83
CA PRO A 278 5.61 18.58 -9.51
C PRO A 278 6.68 17.57 -9.10
N THR A 279 7.82 18.05 -8.60
CA THR A 279 8.89 17.21 -8.02
C THR A 279 8.61 16.75 -6.60
N ALA A 280 7.78 17.49 -5.85
CA ALA A 280 7.49 17.26 -4.45
C ALA A 280 6.24 16.39 -4.24
N THR A 281 5.28 16.39 -5.16
CA THR A 281 4.04 15.60 -5.04
C THR A 281 3.80 14.69 -6.25
N PRO A 282 4.61 13.63 -6.46
CA PRO A 282 4.46 12.71 -7.59
C PRO A 282 3.11 11.99 -7.64
N ALA A 283 2.34 11.91 -6.54
CA ALA A 283 0.98 11.38 -6.61
C ALA A 283 0.01 12.32 -7.34
N LEU A 284 0.35 13.60 -7.47
CA LEU A 284 -0.42 14.60 -8.20
C LEU A 284 0.10 14.82 -9.62
N TRP A 285 1.38 14.53 -9.88
CA TRP A 285 2.07 14.86 -11.13
C TRP A 285 2.89 13.70 -11.71
N GLN A 286 2.70 13.41 -12.99
CA GLN A 286 3.50 12.50 -13.78
C GLN A 286 4.52 13.28 -14.61
N LYS A 287 5.82 12.95 -14.49
CA LYS A 287 6.87 13.50 -15.38
C LYS A 287 6.69 12.98 -16.81
N LEU A 288 6.81 13.88 -17.80
CA LEU A 288 6.74 13.59 -19.24
C LEU A 288 8.12 13.56 -19.91
#